data_AF-A0A1Y2EJ00-F1
#
_entry.id   AF-A0A1Y2EJ00-F1
#
_cell.length_a   1.000
_cell.length_b   1.000
_cell.length_c   1.000
_cell.angle_alpha   90.00
_cell.angle_beta   90.00
_cell.angle_gamma   90.00
#
_symmetry.space_group_name_H-M   'P 1'
#
loop_
_entity.id
_entity.type
_entity.pdbx_description
1 polymer ?
#
loop_
_entity_poly.entity_id
_entity_poly.type
_entity_poly.pdbx_seq_one_letter_code
_entity_poly.pdbx_strand_id
1 'polypeptide(L)'
;MTNGVLKPIPVEYNTYVLHLIEGFNGIQENLDDANAAREKARQSHNQGLEDFKTVADEWSRREAKFKAEIKRLELLIARTSRDGLETVALARAESVVDR
;
A
#
# COMPACT_ATOMS: atom_id res chain seq x y z
N MET A 1 61.95 -16.65 10.97
CA MET A 1 61.62 -18.04 11.36
C MET A 1 60.83 -17.94 12.65
N THR A 2 59.57 -18.31 12.75
CA THR A 2 58.94 -19.56 12.32
C THR A 2 57.54 -19.29 11.79
N ASN A 3 57.23 -19.84 10.63
CA ASN A 3 55.88 -19.89 10.10
C ASN A 3 54.99 -20.59 11.14
N GLY A 4 53.99 -19.87 11.65
CA GLY A 4 53.02 -20.41 12.60
C GLY A 4 52.25 -21.55 11.94
N VAL A 5 52.74 -22.77 12.11
CA VAL A 5 52.09 -23.98 11.61
C VAL A 5 50.74 -24.08 12.33
N LEU A 6 49.68 -23.69 11.63
CA LEU A 6 48.30 -23.94 12.06
C LEU A 6 48.18 -25.45 12.25
N LYS A 7 48.03 -25.89 13.49
CA LYS A 7 47.77 -27.30 13.78
C LYS A 7 46.45 -27.68 13.10
N PRO A 8 46.40 -28.81 12.37
CA PRO A 8 45.16 -29.25 11.75
C PRO A 8 44.11 -29.51 12.82
N ILE A 9 42.85 -29.23 12.48
CA ILE A 9 41.72 -29.51 13.36
C ILE A 9 41.68 -31.02 13.61
N PRO A 10 41.62 -31.49 14.88
CA PRO A 10 41.50 -32.91 15.18
C PRO A 10 40.27 -33.52 14.51
N VAL A 11 40.41 -34.74 13.97
CA VAL A 11 39.38 -35.44 13.19
C VAL A 11 38.07 -35.62 13.96
N GLU A 12 38.15 -35.69 15.29
CA GLU A 12 37.02 -35.76 16.23
C GLU A 12 36.04 -34.57 16.07
N TYR A 13 36.53 -33.42 15.62
CA TYR A 13 35.71 -32.23 15.41
C TYR A 13 35.10 -32.12 14.02
N ASN A 14 35.45 -33.00 13.08
CA ASN A 14 34.97 -32.92 11.69
C ASN A 14 33.45 -32.94 11.60
N THR A 15 32.77 -33.77 12.41
CA THR A 15 31.29 -33.82 12.44
C THR A 15 30.68 -32.49 12.87
N TYR A 16 31.26 -31.81 13.86
CA TYR A 16 30.78 -30.50 14.30
C TYR A 16 31.01 -29.42 13.25
N VAL A 17 32.18 -29.45 12.59
CA VAL A 17 32.49 -28.53 11.48
C VAL A 17 31.51 -28.74 10.32
N LEU A 18 31.22 -29.99 9.96
CA LEU A 18 30.25 -30.32 8.91
C LEU A 18 28.84 -29.81 9.26
N HIS A 19 28.33 -30.08 10.46
CA HIS A 19 27.03 -29.58 10.89
C HIS A 19 26.95 -28.04 10.89
N LEU A 20 28.04 -27.34 11.22
CA LEU A 20 28.09 -25.89 11.15
C LEU A 20 28.00 -25.38 9.72
N ILE A 21 28.70 -26.01 8.78
CA ILE A 21 28.66 -25.63 7.37
C ILE A 21 27.26 -25.88 6.77
N GLU A 22 26.69 -27.06 7.04
CA GLU A 22 25.35 -27.43 6.59
C GLU A 22 24.28 -26.51 7.20
N GLY A 23 24.36 -26.26 8.52
CA GLY A 23 23.46 -25.35 9.22
C GLY A 23 23.57 -23.92 8.73
N PHE A 24 24.79 -23.44 8.45
CA PHE A 24 25.01 -22.11 7.90
C PHE A 24 24.37 -21.97 6.52
N ASN A 25 24.56 -22.97 5.64
CA ASN A 25 23.93 -22.96 4.32
C ASN A 25 22.40 -22.93 4.43
N GLY A 26 21.81 -23.75 5.30
CA GLY A 26 20.36 -23.75 5.51
C GLY A 26 19.83 -22.43 6.09
N ILE A 27 20.58 -21.77 6.99
CA ILE A 27 20.21 -20.44 7.50
C ILE A 27 20.30 -19.39 6.39
N GLN A 28 21.32 -19.46 5.53
CA GLN A 28 21.49 -18.54 4.41
C GLN A 28 20.34 -18.67 3.40
N GLU A 29 19.95 -19.90 3.04
CA GLU A 29 18.81 -20.17 2.17
C GLU A 29 17.50 -19.60 2.76
N ASN A 30 17.24 -19.86 4.05
CA ASN A 30 16.07 -19.30 4.74
C ASN A 30 16.08 -17.76 4.77
N LEU A 31 17.25 -17.15 4.92
CA LEU A 31 17.41 -15.70 4.93
C LEU A 31 17.13 -15.12 3.55
N ASP A 32 17.60 -15.77 2.49
CA ASP A 32 17.37 -15.36 1.11
C ASP A 32 15.87 -15.49 0.76
N ASP A 33 15.22 -16.59 1.14
CA ASP A 33 13.78 -16.80 0.97
C ASP A 33 12.95 -15.75 1.73
N ALA A 34 13.30 -15.47 2.99
CA ALA A 34 12.63 -14.46 3.80
C ALA A 34 12.79 -13.06 3.19
N ASN A 35 13.97 -12.74 2.66
CA ASN A 35 14.22 -11.47 1.98
C ASN A 35 13.42 -11.37 0.67
N ALA A 36 13.35 -12.44 -0.12
CA ALA A 36 12.55 -12.48 -1.34
C ALA A 36 11.06 -12.30 -1.04
N ALA A 37 10.55 -12.97 -0.01
CA ALA A 37 9.16 -12.83 0.44
C ALA A 37 8.87 -11.39 0.92
N ARG A 38 9.79 -10.79 1.70
CA ARG A 38 9.67 -9.41 2.16
C ARG A 38 9.67 -8.43 0.99
N GLU A 39 10.53 -8.60 0.01
CA GLU A 39 10.59 -7.70 -1.14
C GLU A 39 9.32 -7.80 -1.99
N LYS A 40 8.82 -9.02 -2.21
CA LYS A 40 7.54 -9.24 -2.89
C LYS A 40 6.37 -8.57 -2.16
N ALA A 41 6.31 -8.71 -0.83
CA ALA A 41 5.30 -8.05 -0.01
C ALA A 41 5.41 -6.52 -0.10
N ARG A 42 6.64 -5.98 -0.08
CA ARG A 42 6.90 -4.54 -0.24
C ARG A 42 6.44 -4.03 -1.60
N GLN A 43 6.75 -4.75 -2.67
CA GLN A 43 6.32 -4.39 -4.02
C GLN A 43 4.79 -4.42 -4.15
N SER A 44 4.14 -5.47 -3.65
CA SER A 44 2.67 -5.57 -3.67
C SER A 44 2.01 -4.45 -2.86
N HIS A 45 2.57 -4.10 -1.70
CA HIS A 45 2.08 -3.00 -0.89
C HIS A 45 2.22 -1.65 -1.61
N ASN A 46 3.37 -1.40 -2.24
CA ASN A 46 3.61 -0.17 -2.98
C ASN A 46 2.68 -0.05 -4.19
N GLN A 47 2.47 -1.13 -4.93
CA GLN A 47 1.51 -1.17 -6.04
C GLN A 47 0.10 -0.87 -5.55
N GLY A 48 -0.35 -1.53 -4.47
CA GLY A 48 -1.68 -1.27 -3.90
C GLY A 48 -1.86 0.18 -3.43
N LEU A 49 -0.80 0.82 -2.94
CA LEU A 49 -0.83 2.22 -2.53
C LEU A 49 -0.95 3.17 -3.74
N GLU A 50 -0.27 2.86 -4.85
CA GLU A 50 -0.37 3.61 -6.10
C GLU A 50 -1.75 3.45 -6.75
N ASP A 51 -2.28 2.23 -6.78
CA ASP A 51 -3.63 1.94 -7.26
C ASP A 51 -4.68 2.68 -6.42
N PHE A 52 -4.55 2.64 -5.09
CA PHE A 52 -5.44 3.35 -4.18
C PHE A 52 -5.40 4.86 -4.41
N LYS A 53 -4.22 5.47 -4.56
CA LYS A 53 -4.08 6.90 -4.87
C LYS A 53 -4.77 7.26 -6.17
N THR A 54 -4.58 6.44 -7.21
CA THR A 54 -5.19 6.66 -8.52
C THR A 54 -6.72 6.64 -8.42
N VAL A 55 -7.27 5.64 -7.73
CA VAL A 55 -8.72 5.52 -7.50
C VAL A 55 -9.24 6.68 -6.65
N ALA A 56 -8.53 7.09 -5.60
CA ALA A 56 -8.91 8.20 -4.74
C ALA A 56 -8.93 9.54 -5.50
N ASP A 57 -7.93 9.79 -6.35
CA ASP A 57 -7.87 10.97 -7.21
C ASP A 57 -9.00 10.97 -8.24
N GLU A 58 -9.29 9.82 -8.85
CA GLU A 58 -10.41 9.69 -9.77
C GLU A 58 -11.75 9.98 -9.06
N TRP A 59 -11.95 9.40 -7.88
CA TRP A 59 -13.14 9.64 -7.06
C TRP A 59 -13.29 11.10 -6.72
N SER A 60 -12.23 11.76 -6.28
CA SER A 60 -12.23 13.19 -5.95
C SER A 60 -12.61 14.05 -7.16
N ARG A 61 -12.08 13.71 -8.35
CA ARG A 61 -12.45 14.41 -9.60
C ARG A 61 -13.90 14.16 -9.99
N ARG A 62 -14.40 12.93 -9.86
CA ARG A 62 -15.80 12.59 -10.14
C ARG A 62 -16.73 13.32 -9.18
N GLU A 63 -16.41 13.34 -7.89
CA GLU A 63 -17.16 14.06 -6.87
C GLU A 63 -17.24 15.55 -7.18
N ALA A 64 -16.12 16.19 -7.54
CA ALA A 64 -16.11 17.59 -7.95
C ALA A 64 -17.01 17.86 -9.16
N LYS A 65 -16.98 16.98 -10.17
CA LYS A 65 -17.87 17.07 -11.34
C LYS A 65 -19.34 16.90 -10.96
N PHE A 66 -19.67 15.93 -10.10
CA PHE A 66 -21.04 15.73 -9.64
C PHE A 66 -21.54 16.93 -8.82
N LYS A 67 -20.72 17.48 -7.93
CA LYS A 67 -21.07 18.71 -7.18
C LYS A 67 -21.33 19.89 -8.12
N ALA A 68 -20.52 20.04 -9.17
CA ALA A 68 -20.72 21.07 -10.18
C ALA A 68 -22.04 20.88 -10.97
N GLU A 69 -22.36 19.64 -11.36
CA GLU A 69 -23.60 19.35 -12.07
C GLU A 69 -24.84 19.52 -11.19
N ILE A 70 -24.79 19.07 -9.92
CA ILE A 70 -25.83 19.34 -8.94
C ILE A 70 -26.04 20.85 -8.81
N LYS A 71 -24.97 21.64 -8.71
CA LYS A 71 -25.08 23.10 -8.63
C LYS A 71 -25.70 23.71 -9.89
N ARG A 72 -25.38 23.19 -11.07
CA ARG A 72 -26.00 23.61 -12.33
C ARG A 72 -27.51 23.33 -12.32
N LEU A 73 -27.92 22.15 -11.88
CA LEU A 73 -29.33 21.76 -11.78
C LEU A 73 -30.09 22.61 -10.75
N GLU A 74 -29.49 22.86 -9.58
CA GLU A 74 -30.03 23.78 -8.57
C GLU A 74 -30.31 25.16 -9.18
N LEU A 75 -29.35 25.72 -9.93
CA LEU A 75 -29.49 27.03 -10.57
C LEU A 75 -30.59 27.04 -11.64
N LEU A 76 -30.77 25.94 -12.37
CA LEU A 76 -31.84 25.80 -13.36
C LEU A 76 -33.20 25.79 -12.67
N ILE A 77 -33.39 24.98 -11.63
CA ILE A 77 -34.62 24.92 -10.84
C ILE A 77 -34.96 26.30 -10.24
N ALA A 78 -33.97 26.96 -9.64
CA ALA A 78 -34.12 28.29 -9.05
C ALA A 78 -34.58 29.35 -10.05
N ARG A 79 -34.18 29.24 -11.33
CA ARG A 79 -34.53 30.20 -12.39
C ARG A 79 -35.85 29.89 -13.09
N THR A 80 -36.28 28.64 -13.10
CA THR A 80 -37.38 28.17 -13.97
C THR A 80 -38.70 28.01 -13.22
N SER A 81 -38.65 27.76 -11.90
CA SER A 81 -39.85 27.58 -11.06
C SER A 81 -40.17 28.83 -10.25
N ARG A 82 -41.47 29.10 -10.05
CA ARG A 82 -41.98 30.26 -9.28
C ARG A 82 -41.45 30.28 -7.84
N ASP A 83 -41.30 29.10 -7.23
CA ASP A 83 -40.81 28.87 -5.87
C ASP A 83 -39.47 28.11 -5.87
N GLY A 84 -38.74 28.14 -6.99
CA GLY A 84 -37.55 27.31 -7.22
C GLY A 84 -36.40 27.60 -6.25
N LEU A 85 -36.23 28.86 -5.83
CA LEU A 85 -35.17 29.26 -4.90
C LEU A 85 -35.41 28.69 -3.49
N GLU A 86 -36.65 28.73 -3.02
CA GLU A 86 -37.06 28.18 -1.71
C GLU A 86 -36.93 26.66 -1.70
N THR A 87 -37.36 26.00 -2.78
CA THR A 87 -37.25 24.54 -2.94
C THR A 87 -35.79 24.06 -2.88
N VAL A 88 -34.88 24.77 -3.55
CA VAL A 88 -33.44 24.46 -3.54
C VAL A 88 -32.82 24.67 -2.14
N ALA A 89 -33.21 25.74 -1.45
CA ALA A 89 -32.72 26.03 -0.10
C ALA A 89 -33.13 24.93 0.90
N LEU A 90 -34.38 24.46 0.82
CA LEU A 90 -34.88 23.37 1.65
C LEU A 90 -34.17 22.04 1.35
N ALA A 91 -34.01 21.70 0.06
CA ALA A 91 -33.29 20.50 -0.35
C ALA A 91 -31.82 20.48 0.12
N ARG A 92 -31.14 21.64 0.17
CA ARG A 92 -29.80 21.76 0.74
C ARG A 92 -29.76 21.54 2.25
N ALA A 93 -30.74 22.07 2.97
CA ALA A 93 -30.83 21.91 4.43
C ALA A 93 -31.04 20.44 4.84
N GLU A 94 -31.69 19.65 3.99
CA GLU A 94 -31.92 18.22 4.19
C GLU A 94 -30.85 17.32 3.53
N SER A 95 -29.80 17.90 2.94
CA SER A 95 -28.75 17.15 2.26
C SER A 95 -28.05 16.16 3.20
N VAL A 96 -27.88 14.92 2.72
CA VAL A 96 -27.21 13.83 3.46
C VAL A 96 -25.70 13.79 3.19
N VAL A 97 -25.22 14.56 2.21
CA VAL A 97 -23.82 14.54 1.76
C VAL A 97 -22.90 15.38 2.66
N ASP A 98 -23.45 16.39 3.34
CA ASP A 98 -22.72 17.29 4.26
C ASP A 98 -23.11 17.08 5.75
N ARG A 99 -23.66 15.89 6.12
CA ARG A 99 -24.01 15.53 7.50
C ARG A 99 -22.83 14.95 8.29
#